data_AF-A0A7W0V2F1-F1
#
_entry.id   AF-A0A7W0V2F1-F1
#
_cell.length_a   1.000
_cell.length_b   1.000
_cell.length_c   1.000
_cell.angle_alpha   90.00
_cell.angle_beta   90.00
_cell.angle_gamma   90.00
#
_symmetry.space_group_name_H-M   'P 1'
#
loop_
_entity.id
_entity.type
_entity.pdbx_description
1 polymer ?
#
loop_
_entity_poly.entity_id
_entity_poly.type
_entity_poly.pdbx_seq_one_letter_code
_entity_poly.pdbx_strand_id
1 'polypeptide(L)'
;IKHQVASAWLAHAEGKHEEALSLMRAAAELDDAIEKHPVTPGALLPAREQLGELLLELKQPVAALQEFETSLRSAPNRFIGLYGAARAAKQGSDRKRAKNYYGKLIALCRLADSVRPEIKEAEEFLANVNVKLSANRQN
;
A
#
# COMPACT_ATOMS: atom_id res chain seq x y z
N ILE A 1 5.16 12.41 14.67
CA ILE A 1 5.10 11.36 13.61
C ILE A 1 5.63 10.01 14.10
N LYS A 2 6.94 9.73 14.16
CA LYS A 2 7.46 8.36 14.46
C LYS A 2 6.94 7.76 15.78
N HIS A 3 6.93 8.55 16.85
CA HIS A 3 6.36 8.13 18.14
C HIS A 3 4.86 7.77 18.00
N GLN A 4 4.06 8.59 17.32
CA GLN A 4 2.63 8.33 17.12
C GLN A 4 2.39 7.06 16.28
N VAL A 5 3.21 6.81 15.25
CA VAL A 5 3.15 5.56 14.48
C VAL A 5 3.45 4.35 15.36
N ALA A 6 4.48 4.43 16.20
CA ALA A 6 4.81 3.35 17.13
C ALA A 6 3.69 3.13 18.17
N SER A 7 3.14 4.21 18.73
CA SER A 7 2.00 4.16 19.65
C SER A 7 0.74 3.59 18.97
N ALA A 8 0.50 3.91 17.70
CA ALA A 8 -0.62 3.35 16.94
C ALA A 8 -0.50 1.83 16.79
N TRP A 9 0.68 1.33 16.43
CA TRP A 9 0.92 -0.11 16.32
C TRP A 9 0.84 -0.82 17.68
N LEU A 10 1.32 -0.19 18.76
CA LEU A 10 1.15 -0.72 20.11
C LEU A 10 -0.34 -0.81 20.48
N ALA A 11 -1.10 0.26 20.27
CA ALA A 11 -2.55 0.26 20.52
C ALA A 11 -3.27 -0.82 19.69
N HIS A 12 -2.87 -1.04 18.43
CA HIS A 12 -3.42 -2.11 17.61
C HIS A 12 -3.15 -3.49 18.21
N ALA A 13 -1.90 -3.76 18.63
CA ALA A 13 -1.50 -5.01 19.26
C ALA A 13 -2.22 -5.26 20.59
N GLU A 14 -2.61 -4.20 21.30
CA GLU A 14 -3.43 -4.25 22.53
C GLU A 14 -4.94 -4.39 22.26
N GLY A 15 -5.36 -4.49 20.99
CA GLY A 15 -6.78 -4.59 20.60
C GLY A 15 -7.53 -3.25 20.57
N LYS A 16 -6.84 -2.12 20.80
CA LYS A 16 -7.42 -0.77 20.83
C LYS A 16 -7.46 -0.16 19.42
N HIS A 17 -8.21 -0.78 18.52
CA HIS A 17 -8.15 -0.49 17.08
C HIS A 17 -8.58 0.95 16.71
N GLU A 18 -9.58 1.53 17.38
CA GLU A 18 -9.98 2.92 17.11
C GLU A 18 -8.92 3.93 17.55
N GLU A 19 -8.26 3.68 18.69
CA GLU A 19 -7.14 4.49 19.15
C GLU A 19 -5.95 4.39 18.18
N ALA A 20 -5.63 3.17 17.72
CA ALA A 20 -4.61 2.94 16.72
C ALA A 20 -4.87 3.73 15.44
N LEU A 21 -6.10 3.68 14.92
CA LEU A 21 -6.49 4.44 13.73
C LEU A 21 -6.41 5.95 13.94
N SER A 22 -6.84 6.44 15.11
CA SER A 22 -6.75 7.87 15.46
C SER A 22 -5.29 8.35 15.47
N LEU A 23 -4.42 7.62 16.18
CA LEU A 23 -2.98 7.93 16.26
C LEU A 23 -2.30 7.89 14.89
N MET A 24 -2.63 6.88 14.08
CA MET A 24 -2.02 6.70 12.77
C MET A 24 -2.48 7.77 11.76
N ARG A 25 -3.77 8.15 11.77
CA ARG A 25 -4.29 9.29 10.99
C ARG A 25 -3.63 10.60 11.39
N ALA A 26 -3.53 10.88 12.69
CA ALA A 26 -2.84 12.06 13.18
C ALA A 26 -1.36 12.11 12.74
N ALA A 27 -0.69 10.95 12.71
CA ALA A 27 0.66 10.85 12.19
C ALA A 27 0.73 11.11 10.67
N ALA A 28 -0.20 10.58 9.89
CA ALA A 28 -0.28 10.77 8.44
C ALA A 28 -0.53 12.24 8.06
N GLU A 29 -1.49 12.90 8.69
CA GLU A 29 -1.79 14.31 8.42
C GLU A 29 -0.62 15.22 8.83
N LEU A 30 0.06 14.92 9.95
CA LEU A 30 1.25 15.67 10.34
C LEU A 30 2.43 15.46 9.36
N ASP A 31 2.60 14.24 8.83
CA ASP A 31 3.63 13.92 7.84
C ASP A 31 3.38 14.64 6.51
N ASP A 32 2.11 14.74 6.09
CA ASP A 32 1.71 15.49 4.89
C ASP A 32 1.85 17.02 5.07
N ALA A 33 1.67 17.53 6.30
CA ALA A 33 1.77 18.96 6.60
C ALA A 33 3.21 19.48 6.72
N ILE A 34 4.21 18.59 6.87
CA ILE A 34 5.61 19.02 6.90
C ILE A 34 6.04 19.38 5.47
N GLU A 35 6.29 20.67 5.25
CA GLU A 35 6.85 21.18 4.00
C GLU A 35 8.18 20.46 3.75
N LYS A 36 8.24 19.67 2.66
CA LYS A 36 9.44 18.95 2.24
C LYS A 36 10.48 19.99 1.81
N HIS A 37 11.27 20.50 2.75
CA HIS A 37 12.45 21.29 2.42
C HIS A 37 13.30 20.52 1.41
N PRO A 38 13.88 21.17 0.37
CA PRO A 38 14.59 20.50 -0.74
C PRO A 38 15.74 19.58 -0.33
N VAL A 39 16.20 19.67 0.92
CA VAL A 39 17.37 18.98 1.47
C VAL A 39 17.03 17.92 2.52
N THR A 40 15.76 17.72 2.86
CA THR A 40 15.36 16.63 3.75
C THR A 40 15.05 15.40 2.89
N PRO A 41 15.83 14.30 2.98
CA PRO A 41 15.45 13.05 2.33
C PRO A 41 14.01 12.72 2.73
N GLY A 42 13.15 12.40 1.76
CA GLY A 42 11.77 12.04 2.03
C GLY A 42 11.68 10.94 3.09
N ALA A 43 10.62 10.95 3.90
CA ALA A 43 10.44 9.99 4.99
C ALA A 43 10.70 8.55 4.50
N LEU A 44 11.51 7.80 5.25
CA LEU A 44 11.89 6.42 4.91
C LEU A 44 10.65 5.55 4.66
N LEU A 45 9.59 5.78 5.44
CA LEU A 45 8.27 5.16 5.32
C LEU A 45 7.20 6.23 5.64
N PRO A 46 6.46 6.74 4.63
CA PRO A 46 5.39 7.70 4.86
C PRO A 46 4.36 7.17 5.84
N ALA A 47 3.88 8.00 6.75
CA ALA A 47 2.86 7.58 7.73
C ALA A 47 1.55 7.13 7.04
N ARG A 48 1.26 7.63 5.83
CA ARG A 48 0.20 7.13 4.94
C ARG A 48 0.34 5.64 4.59
N GLU A 49 1.55 5.15 4.29
CA GLU A 49 1.77 3.73 3.98
C GLU A 49 1.49 2.86 5.22
N GLN A 50 1.85 3.35 6.41
CA GLN A 50 1.56 2.66 7.68
C GLN A 50 0.08 2.63 8.03
N LEU A 51 -0.64 3.71 7.75
CA LEU A 51 -2.11 3.74 7.87
C LEU A 51 -2.76 2.76 6.91
N GLY A 52 -2.26 2.67 5.67
CA GLY A 52 -2.70 1.67 4.70
C GLY A 52 -2.55 0.24 5.21
N GLU A 53 -1.39 -0.13 5.76
CA GLU A 53 -1.18 -1.48 6.32
C GLU A 53 -2.07 -1.75 7.53
N LEU A 54 -2.20 -0.81 8.47
CA LEU A 54 -3.10 -0.97 9.62
C LEU A 54 -4.56 -1.19 9.17
N LEU A 55 -5.00 -0.46 8.15
CA LEU A 55 -6.35 -0.65 7.58
C LEU A 55 -6.50 -2.02 6.90
N LEU A 56 -5.45 -2.57 6.30
CA LEU A 56 -5.48 -3.95 5.78
C LEU A 56 -5.59 -4.99 6.90
N GLU A 57 -4.85 -4.82 8.01
CA GLU A 57 -4.96 -5.71 9.17
C GLU A 57 -6.38 -5.69 9.77
N LEU A 58 -7.01 -4.51 9.76
CA LEU A 58 -8.39 -4.31 10.19
C LEU A 58 -9.45 -4.67 9.14
N LYS A 59 -9.05 -5.29 8.02
CA LYS A 59 -9.95 -5.71 6.92
C LYS A 59 -10.76 -4.56 6.32
N GLN A 60 -10.16 -3.37 6.21
CA GLN A 60 -10.72 -2.18 5.58
C GLN A 60 -9.98 -1.85 4.26
N PRO A 61 -10.07 -2.71 3.23
CA PRO A 61 -9.23 -2.60 2.03
C PRO A 61 -9.52 -1.37 1.17
N VAL A 62 -10.77 -0.88 1.15
CA VAL A 62 -11.12 0.32 0.37
C VAL A 62 -10.47 1.57 0.96
N ALA A 63 -10.49 1.71 2.29
CA ALA A 63 -9.81 2.80 2.98
C ALA A 63 -8.28 2.65 2.84
N ALA A 64 -7.74 1.44 3.00
CA ALA A 64 -6.31 1.20 2.81
C ALA A 64 -5.82 1.63 1.42
N LEU A 65 -6.58 1.31 0.37
CA LEU A 65 -6.26 1.70 -1.00
C LEU A 65 -6.16 3.23 -1.15
N GLN A 66 -7.07 3.98 -0.53
CA GLN A 66 -7.05 5.45 -0.58
C GLN A 66 -5.78 6.04 0.06
N GLU A 67 -5.30 5.45 1.15
CA GLU A 67 -4.08 5.90 1.83
C GLU A 67 -2.83 5.61 1.02
N PHE A 68 -2.71 4.40 0.43
CA PHE A 68 -1.62 4.09 -0.49
C PHE A 68 -1.65 4.96 -1.75
N GLU A 69 -2.83 5.17 -2.35
CA GLU A 69 -3.00 6.08 -3.49
C GLU A 69 -2.59 7.51 -3.14
N THR A 70 -2.87 7.97 -1.92
CA THR A 70 -2.47 9.28 -1.43
C THR A 70 -0.96 9.39 -1.24
N SER A 71 -0.34 8.38 -0.63
CA SER A 71 1.12 8.32 -0.52
C SER A 71 1.81 8.34 -1.89
N LEU A 72 1.30 7.56 -2.86
CA LEU A 72 1.87 7.47 -4.20
C LEU A 72 1.76 8.76 -5.02
N ARG A 73 0.84 9.69 -4.68
CA ARG A 73 0.80 11.02 -5.29
C ARG A 73 2.00 11.88 -4.88
N SER A 74 2.39 11.80 -3.60
CA SER A 74 3.48 12.62 -3.05
C SER A 74 4.86 11.93 -3.14
N ALA A 75 4.86 10.60 -3.32
CA ALA A 75 6.06 9.78 -3.49
C ALA A 75 5.78 8.64 -4.51
N PRO A 76 5.79 8.95 -5.82
CA PRO A 76 5.51 7.96 -6.85
C PRO A 76 6.59 6.87 -6.92
N ASN A 77 6.23 5.71 -7.48
CA ASN A 77 7.13 4.58 -7.72
C ASN A 77 7.80 3.99 -6.46
N ARG A 78 7.18 4.14 -5.29
CA ARG A 78 7.61 3.43 -4.07
C ARG A 78 7.13 1.99 -4.09
N PHE A 79 8.04 1.06 -3.85
CA PHE A 79 7.76 -0.38 -3.82
C PHE A 79 6.63 -0.73 -2.83
N ILE A 80 6.76 -0.25 -1.58
CA ILE A 80 5.78 -0.53 -0.51
C ILE A 80 4.41 0.05 -0.86
N GLY A 81 4.34 1.31 -1.29
CA GLY A 81 3.08 1.93 -1.73
C GLY A 81 2.41 1.20 -2.90
N LEU A 82 3.18 0.79 -3.92
CA LEU A 82 2.64 0.03 -5.07
C LEU A 82 2.12 -1.35 -4.66
N TYR A 83 2.87 -2.07 -3.84
CA TYR A 83 2.47 -3.39 -3.36
C TYR A 83 1.26 -3.33 -2.43
N GLY A 84 1.26 -2.39 -1.49
CA GLY A 84 0.13 -2.12 -0.59
C GLY A 84 -1.14 -1.76 -1.34
N ALA A 85 -1.06 -0.84 -2.31
CA ALA A 85 -2.20 -0.49 -3.18
C ALA A 85 -2.72 -1.70 -3.97
N ALA A 86 -1.83 -2.54 -4.49
CA ALA A 86 -2.23 -3.74 -5.22
C ALA A 86 -2.96 -4.75 -4.33
N ARG A 87 -2.45 -5.01 -3.12
CA ARG A 87 -3.08 -5.88 -2.10
C ARG A 87 -4.44 -5.33 -1.67
N ALA A 88 -4.51 -4.03 -1.38
CA ALA A 88 -5.74 -3.36 -0.99
C ALA A 88 -6.81 -3.45 -2.08
N ALA A 89 -6.46 -3.16 -3.33
CA ALA A 89 -7.37 -3.31 -4.47
C ALA A 89 -7.82 -4.77 -4.67
N LYS A 90 -6.90 -5.74 -4.53
CA LYS A 90 -7.21 -7.17 -4.62
C LYS A 90 -8.20 -7.61 -3.53
N GLN A 91 -7.97 -7.24 -2.27
CA GLN A 91 -8.86 -7.55 -1.15
C GLN A 91 -10.21 -6.83 -1.25
N GLY A 92 -10.21 -5.60 -1.78
CA GLY A 92 -11.42 -4.84 -2.11
C GLY A 92 -12.14 -5.29 -3.38
N SER A 93 -11.73 -6.40 -4.01
CA SER A 93 -12.28 -6.93 -5.26
C SER A 93 -12.17 -6.01 -6.49
N ASP A 94 -11.38 -4.93 -6.43
CA ASP A 94 -11.06 -4.07 -7.58
C ASP A 94 -9.90 -4.69 -8.38
N ARG A 95 -10.23 -5.71 -9.18
CA ARG A 95 -9.25 -6.42 -10.02
C ARG A 95 -8.55 -5.51 -11.02
N LYS A 96 -9.22 -4.44 -11.49
CA LYS A 96 -8.68 -3.52 -12.48
C LYS A 96 -7.52 -2.72 -11.86
N ARG A 97 -7.73 -2.13 -10.68
CA ARG A 97 -6.68 -1.42 -9.97
C ARG A 97 -5.58 -2.34 -9.47
N ALA A 98 -5.94 -3.53 -8.95
CA ALA A 98 -4.95 -4.52 -8.54
C ALA A 98 -4.00 -4.89 -9.70
N LYS A 99 -4.55 -5.17 -10.89
CA LYS A 99 -3.75 -5.44 -12.10
C LYS A 99 -2.83 -4.26 -12.45
N ASN A 100 -3.31 -3.03 -12.35
CA ASN A 100 -2.51 -1.84 -12.63
C ASN A 100 -1.33 -1.70 -11.66
N TYR A 101 -1.57 -1.79 -10.36
CA TYR A 101 -0.52 -1.61 -9.35
C TYR A 101 0.49 -2.75 -9.33
N TYR A 102 0.06 -4.01 -9.45
CA TYR A 102 1.00 -5.13 -9.61
C TYR A 102 1.84 -5.02 -10.88
N GLY A 103 1.25 -4.56 -12.00
CA GLY A 103 2.01 -4.31 -13.23
C GLY A 103 3.08 -3.23 -13.04
N LYS A 104 2.76 -2.14 -12.34
CA LYS A 104 3.74 -1.09 -11.98
C LYS A 104 4.83 -1.62 -11.05
N LEU A 105 4.48 -2.46 -10.08
CA LEU A 105 5.43 -3.07 -9.15
C LEU A 105 6.45 -3.95 -9.89
N ILE A 106 6.00 -4.81 -10.81
CA ILE A 106 6.89 -5.63 -11.63
C ILE A 106 7.77 -4.75 -12.53
N ALA A 107 7.20 -3.73 -13.16
CA ALA A 107 7.96 -2.80 -14.00
C ALA A 107 9.07 -2.09 -13.21
N LEU A 108 8.80 -1.70 -11.97
CA LEU A 108 9.79 -1.09 -11.06
C LEU A 108 10.94 -2.07 -10.74
N CYS A 109 10.64 -3.36 -10.61
CA CYS A 109 11.62 -4.39 -10.25
C CYS A 109 12.22 -5.15 -11.45
N ARG A 110 12.06 -4.65 -12.68
CA ARG A 110 12.53 -5.34 -13.90
C ARG A 110 14.03 -5.68 -13.89
N LEU A 111 14.84 -4.89 -13.21
CA LEU A 111 16.30 -5.07 -13.09
C LEU A 111 16.72 -5.51 -11.69
N ALA A 112 15.80 -6.00 -10.86
CA ALA A 112 16.13 -6.41 -9.50
C ALA A 112 16.86 -7.76 -9.50
N ASP A 113 17.97 -7.84 -8.77
CA ASP A 113 18.79 -9.06 -8.67
C ASP A 113 18.18 -10.16 -7.77
N SER A 114 17.06 -9.86 -7.08
CA SER A 114 16.46 -10.74 -6.07
C SER A 114 14.99 -11.03 -6.36
N VAL A 115 14.61 -12.30 -6.20
CA VAL A 115 13.21 -12.74 -6.28
C VAL A 115 12.54 -12.47 -4.93
N ARG A 116 11.82 -11.37 -4.84
CA ARG A 116 11.04 -11.01 -3.65
C ARG A 116 9.66 -11.69 -3.68
N PRO A 117 9.12 -12.15 -2.54
CA PRO A 117 7.82 -12.83 -2.51
C PRO A 117 6.67 -11.97 -3.05
N GLU A 118 6.75 -10.65 -2.89
CA GLU A 118 5.77 -9.69 -3.41
C GLU A 118 5.72 -9.67 -4.94
N ILE A 119 6.87 -9.88 -5.60
CA ILE A 119 6.96 -9.97 -7.06
C ILE A 119 6.34 -11.28 -7.54
N LYS A 120 6.62 -12.38 -6.84
CA LYS A 120 5.99 -13.67 -7.13
C LYS A 120 4.46 -13.59 -7.00
N GLU A 121 3.94 -12.96 -5.93
CA GLU A 121 2.48 -12.75 -5.80
C GLU A 121 1.91 -11.91 -6.94
N ALA A 122 2.62 -10.86 -7.35
CA ALA A 122 2.22 -9.99 -8.45
C ALA A 122 2.11 -10.78 -9.77
N GLU A 123 3.11 -11.59 -10.09
CA GLU A 123 3.15 -12.44 -11.29
C GLU A 123 2.02 -13.46 -11.29
N GLU A 124 1.82 -14.18 -10.18
CA GLU A 124 0.75 -15.16 -10.01
C GLU A 124 -0.64 -14.50 -10.17
N PHE A 125 -0.84 -13.31 -9.60
CA PHE A 125 -2.09 -12.58 -9.74
C PHE A 125 -2.36 -12.20 -11.20
N LEU A 126 -1.35 -11.66 -11.90
CA LEU A 126 -1.49 -11.24 -13.31
C LEU A 126 -1.72 -12.41 -14.26
N ALA A 127 -1.04 -13.55 -14.04
CA ALA A 127 -1.26 -14.78 -14.78
C ALA A 127 -2.72 -15.25 -14.63
N ASN A 128 -3.22 -15.31 -13.39
CA ASN A 128 -4.59 -15.71 -13.10
C ASN A 128 -5.65 -14.77 -13.72
N VAL A 129 -5.42 -13.47 -13.70
CA VAL A 129 -6.33 -12.48 -14.32
C VAL A 129 -6.37 -12.65 -15.84
N ASN A 130 -5.22 -12.89 -16.48
CA ASN A 130 -5.15 -13.05 -17.93
C ASN A 130 -5.83 -14.35 -18.41
N VAL A 131 -5.69 -15.46 -17.66
CA VAL A 131 -6.38 -16.73 -17.96
C VAL A 131 -7.90 -16.60 -17.85
N LYS A 132 -8.43 -15.86 -16.87
CA LYS A 132 -9.88 -15.62 -16.77
C LYS A 132 -10.43 -14.76 -17.90
N LEU A 133 -9.63 -13.81 -18.41
CA LEU A 133 -10.02 -12.96 -19.53
C LEU A 133 -10.07 -13.73 -20.86
N SER A 134 -9.22 -14.73 -21.07
CA SER A 134 -9.28 -15.58 -22.27
C SER A 134 -10.45 -16.55 -22.24
N ALA A 135 -10.75 -17.15 -21.08
CA ALA A 135 -11.90 -18.03 -20.91
C ALA A 135 -13.25 -17.33 -21.12
N ASN A 136 -13.36 -16.06 -20.69
CA ASN A 136 -14.61 -15.30 -20.81
C ASN A 136 -14.87 -14.69 -22.19
N ARG A 137 -13.94 -14.84 -23.15
CA ARG A 137 -14.11 -14.41 -24.56
C ARG A 137 -14.54 -15.55 -25.49
N GLN A 138 -14.59 -16.79 -24.99
CA GLN A 138 -14.94 -17.98 -25.77
C GLN A 138 -16.38 -18.48 -25.51
N ASN A 139 -17.17 -17.74 -24.73
CA ASN A 139 -18.61 -17.94 -24.54
C ASN A 139 -19.36 -16.70 -25.04
#